data_AF-A0A7S0SWR9-F1
#
_entry.id   AF-A0A7S0SWR9-F1
#
_cell.length_a   1.000
_cell.length_b   1.000
_cell.length_c   1.000
_cell.angle_alpha   90.00
_cell.angle_beta   90.00
_cell.angle_gamma   90.00
#
_symmetry.space_group_name_H-M   'P 1'
#
loop_
_entity.id
_entity.type
_entity.pdbx_description
1 polymer ?
#
loop_
_entity_poly.entity_id
_entity_poly.type
_entity_poly.pdbx_seq_one_letter_code
_entity_poly.pdbx_strand_id
1 'polypeptide(L)'
;MATLANTTSKLNPAQVPALVMRSVENARTALEDGDPEKAIKMMHSTDALCSKVVAPPTIHGLAMRVLSDAHLAKGEKTEAKAALEKGLALCAVHDGRAGMPPFMKADLNGRMGDLLAALGEIERVEGNHKVAVKHMRAAVERFETLGQNEFIAATHNRIALTLIAQGKHAAALADVTEAERMGAGNEHEAAILSSTFLFKAQCLEAGGDTAGARVAMTQALQYAMACGNEGVVQDAEAFLGDTQGASTVDADAFL
;
A
#
# COMPACT_ATOMS: atom_id res chain seq x y z
N MET A 1 43.43 -21.16 -22.77
CA MET A 1 42.95 -19.91 -22.16
C MET A 1 42.23 -19.12 -23.25
N ALA A 2 40.91 -19.23 -23.33
CA ALA A 2 40.08 -18.43 -24.24
C ALA A 2 39.50 -17.27 -23.44
N THR A 3 39.91 -16.06 -23.83
CA THR A 3 39.44 -14.79 -23.27
C THR A 3 37.95 -14.66 -23.56
N LEU A 4 37.12 -14.56 -22.52
CA LEU A 4 35.71 -14.21 -22.62
C LEU A 4 35.61 -12.79 -23.16
N ALA A 5 35.42 -12.70 -24.48
CA ALA A 5 35.18 -11.46 -25.18
C ALA A 5 33.89 -10.82 -24.65
N ASN A 6 34.06 -9.60 -24.14
CA ASN A 6 33.07 -8.65 -23.71
C ASN A 6 31.88 -8.54 -24.71
N THR A 7 30.75 -9.18 -24.39
CA THR A 7 29.50 -9.13 -25.17
C THR A 7 28.64 -7.90 -24.90
N THR A 8 29.17 -6.82 -24.33
CA THR A 8 28.39 -5.59 -24.09
C THR A 8 28.41 -4.63 -25.27
N SER A 9 28.04 -5.11 -26.45
CA SER A 9 27.86 -4.30 -27.66
C SER A 9 26.41 -4.41 -28.15
N LYS A 10 25.71 -3.27 -28.24
CA LYS A 10 24.40 -3.04 -28.90
C LYS A 10 23.10 -3.23 -28.07
N LEU A 11 23.01 -2.73 -26.84
CA LEU A 11 21.67 -2.50 -26.28
C LEU A 11 21.11 -1.18 -26.84
N ASN A 12 20.02 -1.23 -27.61
CA ASN A 12 19.35 -0.04 -28.10
C ASN A 12 18.66 0.68 -26.92
N PRO A 13 18.99 1.96 -26.62
CA PRO A 13 18.35 2.70 -25.53
C PRO A 13 16.82 2.74 -25.62
N ALA A 14 16.25 2.67 -26.83
CA ALA A 14 14.80 2.64 -27.04
C ALA A 14 14.14 1.34 -26.54
N GLN A 15 14.89 0.25 -26.39
CA GLN A 15 14.38 -1.04 -25.92
C GLN A 15 14.45 -1.18 -24.39
N VAL A 16 15.17 -0.29 -23.72
CA VAL A 16 15.42 -0.37 -22.28
C VAL A 16 14.14 -0.37 -21.46
N PRO A 17 13.16 0.54 -21.67
CA PRO A 17 11.94 0.53 -20.86
C PRO A 17 11.19 -0.80 -20.96
N ALA A 18 11.06 -1.36 -22.17
CA ALA A 18 10.39 -2.64 -22.39
C ALA A 18 11.14 -3.80 -21.71
N LEU A 19 12.47 -3.81 -21.76
CA LEU A 19 13.29 -4.82 -21.08
C LEU A 19 13.14 -4.73 -19.56
N VAL A 20 13.15 -3.52 -19.00
CA VAL A 20 12.96 -3.33 -17.56
C VAL A 20 11.56 -3.77 -17.14
N MET A 21 10.51 -3.36 -17.86
CA MET A 21 9.13 -3.74 -17.56
C MET A 21 8.93 -5.26 -17.61
N ARG A 22 9.48 -5.93 -18.63
CA ARG A 22 9.44 -7.40 -18.71
C ARG A 22 10.18 -8.05 -17.54
N SER A 23 11.31 -7.49 -17.13
CA SER A 23 12.06 -8.01 -15.97
C SER A 23 11.29 -7.83 -14.67
N VAL A 24 10.61 -6.69 -14.49
CA VAL A 24 9.72 -6.41 -13.36
C VAL A 24 8.55 -7.41 -13.33
N GLU A 25 7.91 -7.66 -14.46
CA GLU A 25 6.80 -8.63 -14.56
C GLU A 25 7.26 -10.05 -14.23
N ASN A 26 8.37 -10.51 -14.81
CA ASN A 26 8.93 -11.83 -14.49
C ASN A 26 9.32 -11.97 -13.01
N ALA A 27 9.78 -10.90 -12.36
CA ALA A 27 10.09 -10.92 -10.94
C ALA A 27 8.83 -10.97 -10.08
N ARG A 28 7.74 -10.30 -10.50
CA ARG A 28 6.43 -10.42 -9.82
C ARG A 28 5.87 -11.83 -9.93
N THR A 29 5.91 -12.44 -11.12
CA THR A 29 5.53 -13.86 -11.28
C THR A 29 6.38 -14.78 -10.41
N ALA A 30 7.70 -14.54 -10.32
CA ALA A 30 8.54 -15.32 -9.41
C ALA A 30 8.12 -15.18 -7.94
N LEU A 31 7.64 -14.01 -7.50
CA LEU A 31 7.10 -13.84 -6.15
C LEU A 31 5.78 -14.58 -5.95
N GLU A 32 4.90 -14.54 -6.94
CA GLU A 32 3.62 -15.30 -6.94
C GLU A 32 3.88 -16.81 -6.88
N ASP A 33 4.93 -17.29 -7.56
CA ASP A 33 5.38 -18.68 -7.52
C ASP A 33 6.13 -19.05 -6.22
N GLY A 34 6.32 -18.11 -5.30
CA GLY A 34 7.03 -18.33 -4.03
C GLY A 34 8.56 -18.46 -4.16
N ASP A 35 9.16 -17.85 -5.19
CA ASP A 35 10.60 -17.83 -5.47
C ASP A 35 11.18 -16.39 -5.33
N PRO A 36 11.29 -15.87 -4.10
CA PRO A 36 11.78 -14.52 -3.86
C PRO A 36 13.27 -14.37 -4.19
N GLU A 37 14.09 -15.43 -4.09
CA GLU A 37 15.50 -15.39 -4.49
C GLU A 37 15.68 -15.08 -5.97
N LYS A 38 14.87 -15.71 -6.82
CA LYS A 38 14.87 -15.42 -8.26
C LYS A 38 14.42 -13.99 -8.53
N ALA A 39 13.38 -13.51 -7.85
CA ALA A 39 12.93 -12.12 -7.96
C ALA A 39 14.04 -11.12 -7.57
N ILE A 40 14.73 -11.35 -6.45
CA ILE A 40 15.87 -10.54 -5.98
C ILE A 40 16.97 -10.50 -7.04
N LYS A 41 17.38 -11.67 -7.57
CA LYS A 41 18.43 -11.76 -8.60
C LYS A 41 18.04 -11.00 -9.87
N MET A 42 16.78 -11.10 -10.31
CA MET A 42 16.28 -10.34 -11.44
C MET A 42 16.34 -8.84 -11.16
N MET A 43 15.84 -8.39 -10.00
CA MET A 43 15.76 -6.97 -9.68
C MET A 43 17.13 -6.32 -9.44
N HIS A 44 18.12 -7.02 -8.90
CA HIS A 44 19.51 -6.54 -8.89
C HIS A 44 20.08 -6.36 -10.30
N SER A 45 19.76 -7.30 -11.21
CA SER A 45 20.19 -7.18 -12.61
C SER A 45 19.48 -6.01 -13.31
N THR A 46 18.20 -5.79 -13.01
CA THR A 46 17.40 -4.66 -13.49
C THR A 46 17.93 -3.33 -12.97
N ASP A 47 18.27 -3.25 -11.69
CA ASP A 47 18.87 -2.08 -11.04
C ASP A 47 20.18 -1.67 -11.72
N ALA A 48 21.09 -2.63 -11.92
CA ALA A 48 22.35 -2.40 -12.62
C ALA A 48 22.13 -1.94 -14.07
N LEU A 49 21.13 -2.51 -14.76
CA LEU A 49 20.74 -2.07 -16.10
C LEU A 49 20.23 -0.63 -16.10
N CYS A 50 19.29 -0.29 -15.20
CA CYS A 50 18.72 1.05 -15.04
C CYS A 50 19.81 2.11 -14.82
N SER A 51 20.79 1.83 -13.95
CA SER A 51 21.93 2.72 -13.73
C SER A 51 22.80 2.89 -14.96
N LYS A 52 23.08 1.80 -15.70
CA LYS A 52 23.94 1.83 -16.89
C LYS A 52 23.35 2.65 -18.04
N VAL A 53 22.03 2.61 -18.20
CA VAL A 53 21.32 3.23 -19.32
C VAL A 53 20.65 4.55 -18.96
N VAL A 54 20.76 4.98 -17.69
CA VAL A 54 20.08 6.17 -17.16
C VAL A 54 18.57 6.11 -17.41
N ALA A 55 17.94 5.02 -16.94
CA ALA A 55 16.50 4.82 -17.09
C ALA A 55 15.70 5.94 -16.40
N PRO A 56 14.44 6.18 -16.83
CA PRO A 56 13.57 7.11 -16.13
C PRO A 56 13.45 6.75 -14.64
N PRO A 57 13.50 7.73 -13.72
CA PRO A 57 13.48 7.47 -12.28
C PRO A 57 12.28 6.66 -11.80
N THR A 58 11.13 6.83 -12.45
CA THR A 58 9.90 6.11 -12.12
C THR A 58 9.99 4.62 -12.40
N ILE A 59 10.67 4.24 -13.48
CA ILE A 59 10.98 2.85 -13.83
C ILE A 59 11.97 2.25 -12.84
N HIS A 60 12.97 3.03 -12.42
CA HIS A 60 13.92 2.60 -11.41
C HIS A 60 13.24 2.42 -10.04
N GLY A 61 12.39 3.36 -9.63
CA GLY A 61 11.58 3.27 -8.42
C GLY A 61 10.66 2.05 -8.41
N LEU A 62 10.04 1.70 -9.55
CA LEU A 62 9.25 0.48 -9.69
C LEU A 62 10.08 -0.79 -9.45
N ALA A 63 11.29 -0.88 -10.02
CA ALA A 63 12.19 -2.01 -9.78
C ALA A 63 12.59 -2.13 -8.30
N MET A 64 12.85 -1.00 -7.65
CA MET A 64 13.16 -0.95 -6.22
C MET A 64 11.96 -1.37 -5.35
N ARG A 65 10.73 -1.02 -5.74
CA ARG A 65 9.51 -1.48 -5.06
C ARG A 65 9.39 -3.00 -5.08
N VAL A 66 9.63 -3.63 -6.24
CA VAL A 66 9.58 -5.09 -6.39
C VAL A 66 10.73 -5.78 -5.66
N LEU A 67 11.94 -5.20 -5.69
CA LEU A 67 13.06 -5.69 -4.89
C LEU A 67 12.73 -5.69 -3.39
N SER A 68 12.07 -4.62 -2.91
CA SER A 68 11.58 -4.56 -1.53
C SER A 68 10.56 -5.67 -1.22
N ASP A 69 9.58 -5.92 -2.09
CA ASP A 69 8.62 -7.01 -1.88
C ASP A 69 9.33 -8.37 -1.78
N ALA A 70 10.34 -8.59 -2.62
CA ALA A 70 11.10 -9.83 -2.62
C ALA A 70 11.91 -10.03 -1.33
N HIS A 71 12.53 -8.97 -0.81
CA HIS A 71 13.18 -9.02 0.50
C HIS A 71 12.17 -9.25 1.64
N LEU A 72 11.00 -8.62 1.60
CA LEU A 72 9.95 -8.85 2.60
C LEU A 72 9.44 -10.29 2.61
N ALA A 73 9.31 -10.93 1.45
CA ALA A 73 8.94 -12.34 1.34
C ALA A 73 9.96 -13.27 2.03
N LYS A 74 11.21 -12.82 2.19
CA LYS A 74 12.27 -13.52 2.95
C LYS A 74 12.38 -13.08 4.42
N GLY A 75 11.59 -12.11 4.86
CA GLY A 75 11.73 -11.48 6.17
C GLY A 75 12.92 -10.52 6.31
N GLU A 76 13.57 -10.16 5.20
CA GLU A 76 14.74 -9.27 5.13
C GLU A 76 14.32 -7.79 5.14
N LYS A 77 13.77 -7.34 6.27
CA LYS A 77 13.17 -6.00 6.39
C LYS A 77 14.17 -4.86 6.17
N THR A 78 15.42 -5.01 6.62
CA THR A 78 16.45 -3.98 6.46
C THR A 78 16.77 -3.73 4.99
N GLU A 79 16.93 -4.80 4.22
CA GLU A 79 17.20 -4.79 2.79
C GLU A 79 15.99 -4.25 2.01
N ALA A 80 14.78 -4.64 2.42
CA ALA A 80 13.54 -4.09 1.86
C ALA A 80 13.48 -2.57 2.00
N LYS A 81 13.72 -2.03 3.20
CA LYS A 81 13.75 -0.58 3.43
C LYS A 81 14.85 0.10 2.60
N ALA A 82 16.05 -0.47 2.56
CA ALA A 82 17.14 0.07 1.77
C ALA A 82 16.79 0.18 0.27
N ALA A 83 16.05 -0.79 -0.27
CA ALA A 83 15.55 -0.73 -1.64
C ALA A 83 14.55 0.43 -1.82
N LEU A 84 13.56 0.57 -0.92
CA LEU A 84 12.57 1.65 -0.98
C LEU A 84 13.22 3.03 -0.87
N GLU A 85 14.13 3.22 0.08
CA GLU A 85 14.88 4.46 0.29
C GLU A 85 15.71 4.82 -0.94
N LYS A 86 16.37 3.83 -1.55
CA LYS A 86 17.08 4.02 -2.82
C LYS A 86 16.13 4.47 -3.93
N GLY A 87 14.97 3.82 -4.07
CA GLY A 87 13.94 4.21 -5.04
C GLY A 87 13.47 5.66 -4.85
N LEU A 88 13.22 6.05 -3.60
CA LEU A 88 12.83 7.42 -3.25
C LEU A 88 13.93 8.42 -3.57
N ALA A 89 15.19 8.12 -3.26
CA ALA A 89 16.32 8.99 -3.56
C ALA A 89 16.46 9.24 -5.08
N LEU A 90 16.24 8.19 -5.89
CA LEU A 90 16.27 8.30 -7.35
C LEU A 90 15.12 9.16 -7.89
N CYS A 91 13.91 8.97 -7.38
CA CYS A 91 12.75 9.80 -7.75
C CYS A 91 12.90 11.27 -7.31
N ALA A 92 13.43 11.51 -6.11
CA ALA A 92 13.52 12.84 -5.51
C ALA A 92 14.37 13.83 -6.32
N VAL A 93 15.38 13.36 -7.06
CA VAL A 93 16.21 14.20 -7.94
C VAL A 93 15.38 14.92 -9.03
N HIS A 94 14.22 14.36 -9.37
CA HIS A 94 13.35 14.87 -10.43
C HIS A 94 12.08 15.53 -9.91
N ASP A 95 11.83 15.47 -8.59
CA ASP A 95 10.65 16.02 -7.96
C ASP A 95 10.65 17.56 -8.05
N GLY A 96 9.52 18.13 -8.46
CA GLY A 96 9.39 19.58 -8.67
C GLY A 96 10.20 20.15 -9.85
N ARG A 97 10.84 19.32 -10.68
CA ARG A 97 11.65 19.83 -11.82
C ARG A 97 10.78 20.63 -12.80
N ALA A 98 11.20 21.86 -13.09
CA ALA A 98 10.54 22.74 -14.04
C ALA A 98 10.48 22.11 -15.46
N GLY A 99 9.37 22.34 -16.16
CA GLY A 99 9.17 21.86 -17.53
C GLY A 99 8.85 20.37 -17.67
N MET A 100 8.70 19.62 -16.57
CA MET A 100 8.29 18.21 -16.64
C MET A 100 6.85 18.08 -17.21
N PRO A 101 6.62 17.22 -18.22
CA PRO A 101 5.28 16.97 -18.75
C PRO A 101 4.30 16.48 -17.67
N PRO A 102 3.00 16.83 -17.74
CA PRO A 102 2.01 16.43 -16.73
C PRO A 102 1.98 14.92 -16.46
N PHE A 103 2.04 14.07 -17.49
CA PHE A 103 2.02 12.61 -17.30
C PHE A 103 3.24 12.09 -16.53
N MET A 104 4.41 12.72 -16.69
CA MET A 104 5.63 12.31 -16.01
C MET A 104 5.61 12.79 -14.55
N LYS A 105 5.04 13.97 -14.28
CA LYS A 105 4.75 14.42 -12.90
C LYS A 105 3.77 13.47 -12.21
N ALA A 106 2.76 13.02 -12.94
CA ALA A 106 1.79 12.08 -12.43
C ALA A 106 2.42 10.72 -12.07
N ASP A 107 3.17 10.15 -13.01
CA ASP A 107 3.91 8.90 -12.80
C ASP A 107 4.91 9.00 -11.63
N LEU A 108 5.62 10.14 -11.51
CA LEU A 108 6.56 10.38 -10.42
C LEU A 108 5.88 10.43 -9.06
N ASN A 109 4.78 11.19 -8.93
CA ASN A 109 4.03 11.25 -7.68
C ASN A 109 3.45 9.87 -7.31
N GLY A 110 2.89 9.14 -8.28
CA GLY A 110 2.33 7.81 -8.04
C GLY A 110 3.39 6.83 -7.54
N ARG A 111 4.59 6.84 -8.15
CA ARG A 111 5.72 6.00 -7.72
C ARG A 111 6.24 6.39 -6.35
N MET A 112 6.40 7.68 -6.06
CA MET A 112 6.85 8.13 -4.75
C MET A 112 5.83 7.80 -3.66
N GLY A 113 4.53 7.95 -3.95
CA GLY A 113 3.45 7.57 -3.05
C GLY A 113 3.47 6.08 -2.68
N ASP A 114 3.58 5.20 -3.68
CA ASP A 114 3.68 3.74 -3.48
C ASP A 114 4.89 3.36 -2.61
N LEU A 115 6.07 3.91 -2.92
CA LEU A 115 7.28 3.67 -2.14
C LEU A 115 7.16 4.16 -0.68
N LEU A 116 6.58 5.35 -0.46
CA LEU A 116 6.35 5.90 0.88
C LEU A 116 5.33 5.08 1.67
N ALA A 117 4.23 4.65 1.04
CA ALA A 117 3.23 3.81 1.67
C ALA A 117 3.82 2.46 2.11
N ALA A 118 4.62 1.84 1.23
CA ALA A 118 5.32 0.59 1.54
C ALA A 118 6.33 0.76 2.68
N LEU A 119 7.12 1.83 2.68
CA LEU A 119 8.06 2.12 3.77
C LEU A 119 7.33 2.34 5.09
N GLY A 120 6.22 3.07 5.04
CA GLY A 120 5.34 3.26 6.19
C GLY A 120 4.83 1.93 6.76
N GLU A 121 4.44 0.99 5.91
CA GLU A 121 3.95 -0.32 6.34
C GLU A 121 5.05 -1.16 7.02
N ILE A 122 6.28 -1.15 6.50
CA ILE A 122 7.40 -1.83 7.16
C ILE A 122 7.65 -1.24 8.54
N GLU A 123 7.71 0.10 8.65
CA GLU A 123 7.90 0.80 9.91
C GLU A 123 6.76 0.50 10.91
N ARG A 124 5.52 0.34 10.43
CA ARG A 124 4.36 -0.04 11.26
C ARG A 124 4.55 -1.43 11.86
N VAL A 125 4.93 -2.40 11.04
CA VAL A 125 5.19 -3.79 11.46
C VAL A 125 6.37 -3.89 12.43
N GLU A 126 7.34 -2.99 12.33
CA GLU A 126 8.46 -2.88 13.28
C GLU A 126 8.12 -2.13 14.57
N GLY A 127 6.90 -1.62 14.73
CA GLY A 127 6.47 -0.86 15.91
C GLY A 127 6.91 0.62 15.89
N ASN A 128 7.55 1.08 14.82
CA ASN A 128 7.97 2.47 14.64
C ASN A 128 6.81 3.36 14.18
N HIS A 129 5.70 3.32 14.93
CA HIS A 129 4.42 3.86 14.49
C HIS A 129 4.44 5.35 14.12
N LYS A 130 5.25 6.17 14.81
CA LYS A 130 5.39 7.60 14.47
C LYS A 130 6.03 7.81 13.09
N VAL A 131 7.05 7.01 12.77
CA VAL A 131 7.74 7.06 11.48
C VAL A 131 6.83 6.51 10.39
N ALA A 132 6.12 5.42 10.68
CA ALA A 132 5.11 4.83 9.80
C ALA A 132 4.06 5.86 9.34
N VAL A 133 3.40 6.52 10.31
CA VAL A 133 2.39 7.55 10.01
C VAL A 133 2.99 8.70 9.20
N LYS A 134 4.22 9.13 9.50
CA LYS A 134 4.89 10.19 8.73
C LYS A 134 5.06 9.80 7.26
N HIS A 135 5.54 8.59 6.98
CA HIS A 135 5.68 8.11 5.60
C HIS A 135 4.33 7.96 4.89
N MET A 136 3.33 7.39 5.57
CA MET A 136 2.00 7.21 4.98
C MET A 136 1.30 8.56 4.71
N ARG A 137 1.47 9.58 5.56
CA ARG A 137 0.98 10.94 5.29
C ARG A 137 1.62 11.55 4.05
N ALA A 138 2.94 11.42 3.93
CA ALA A 138 3.64 11.86 2.74
C ALA A 138 3.18 11.08 1.49
N ALA A 139 2.79 9.81 1.61
CA ALA A 139 2.19 9.05 0.52
C ALA A 139 0.81 9.60 0.12
N VAL A 140 -0.04 9.93 1.09
CA VAL A 140 -1.36 10.56 0.85
C VAL A 140 -1.21 11.85 0.04
N GLU A 141 -0.32 12.75 0.42
CA GLU A 141 -0.08 14.02 -0.30
C GLU A 141 0.27 13.79 -1.79
N ARG A 142 1.02 12.71 -2.07
CA ARG A 142 1.37 12.33 -3.45
C ARG A 142 0.17 11.81 -4.23
N PHE A 143 -0.66 10.97 -3.61
CA PHE A 143 -1.86 10.42 -4.25
C PHE A 143 -2.96 11.47 -4.43
N GLU A 144 -3.12 12.41 -3.49
CA GLU A 144 -4.04 13.55 -3.58
C GLU A 144 -3.77 14.41 -4.82
N THR A 145 -2.50 14.66 -5.12
CA THR A 145 -2.07 15.40 -6.32
C THR A 145 -2.58 14.74 -7.61
N LEU A 146 -2.89 13.44 -7.58
CA LEU A 146 -3.32 12.65 -8.73
C LEU A 146 -4.81 12.32 -8.73
N GLY A 147 -5.55 12.68 -7.68
CA GLY A 147 -6.94 12.25 -7.50
C GLY A 147 -7.08 10.73 -7.36
N GLN A 148 -6.04 10.06 -6.85
CA GLN A 148 -5.98 8.61 -6.73
C GLN A 148 -6.70 8.12 -5.46
N ASN A 149 -8.02 8.32 -5.42
CA ASN A 149 -8.85 8.14 -4.22
C ASN A 149 -8.74 6.74 -3.60
N GLU A 150 -8.62 5.67 -4.40
CA GLU A 150 -8.42 4.32 -3.88
C GLU A 150 -7.13 4.17 -3.04
N PHE A 151 -6.02 4.76 -3.50
CA PHE A 151 -4.74 4.72 -2.81
C PHE A 151 -4.73 5.64 -1.59
N ILE A 152 -5.43 6.79 -1.68
CA ILE A 152 -5.66 7.68 -0.54
C ILE A 152 -6.42 6.91 0.55
N ALA A 153 -7.56 6.31 0.22
CA ALA A 153 -8.39 5.57 1.16
C ALA A 153 -7.65 4.40 1.83
N ALA A 154 -6.97 3.57 1.03
CA ALA A 154 -6.19 2.45 1.55
C ALA A 154 -5.05 2.93 2.47
N THR A 155 -4.44 4.07 2.18
CA THR A 155 -3.36 4.63 3.01
C THR A 155 -3.90 5.21 4.31
N HIS A 156 -5.05 5.89 4.29
CA HIS A 156 -5.74 6.32 5.51
C HIS A 156 -6.13 5.14 6.41
N ASN A 157 -6.61 4.03 5.85
CA ASN A 157 -6.87 2.81 6.63
C ASN A 157 -5.61 2.28 7.32
N ARG A 158 -4.45 2.28 6.65
CA ARG A 158 -3.18 1.86 7.27
C ARG A 158 -2.76 2.80 8.40
N ILE A 159 -2.99 4.11 8.24
CA ILE A 159 -2.74 5.10 9.29
C ILE A 159 -3.68 4.87 10.48
N ALA A 160 -4.98 4.68 10.23
CA ALA A 160 -5.97 4.39 11.26
C ALA A 160 -5.58 3.15 12.07
N LEU A 161 -5.26 2.03 11.40
CA LEU A 161 -4.78 0.80 12.04
C LEU A 161 -3.54 1.07 12.91
N THR A 162 -2.59 1.87 12.41
CA THR A 162 -1.38 2.26 13.16
C THR A 162 -1.69 3.10 14.40
N LEU A 163 -2.72 3.96 14.34
CA LEU A 163 -3.16 4.79 15.45
C LEU A 163 -3.98 4.01 16.46
N ILE A 164 -4.83 3.07 16.02
CA ILE A 164 -5.57 2.13 16.87
C ILE A 164 -4.61 1.30 17.71
N ALA A 165 -3.54 0.77 17.11
CA ALA A 165 -2.50 0.02 17.82
C ALA A 165 -1.77 0.85 18.91
N GLN A 166 -1.84 2.19 18.83
CA GLN A 166 -1.31 3.11 19.84
C GLN A 166 -2.37 3.62 20.84
N GLY A 167 -3.61 3.12 20.77
CA GLY A 167 -4.74 3.61 21.56
C GLY A 167 -5.23 5.01 21.17
N LYS A 168 -4.80 5.54 20.03
CA LYS A 168 -5.14 6.90 19.55
C LYS A 168 -6.45 6.90 18.75
N HIS A 169 -7.51 6.35 19.33
CA HIS A 169 -8.77 6.09 18.66
C HIS A 169 -9.45 7.34 18.06
N ALA A 170 -9.39 8.49 18.74
CA ALA A 170 -9.96 9.73 18.21
C ALA A 170 -9.24 10.22 16.94
N ALA A 171 -7.91 10.09 16.90
CA ALA A 171 -7.14 10.45 15.71
C ALA A 171 -7.36 9.43 14.58
N ALA A 172 -7.44 8.14 14.93
CA ALA A 172 -7.76 7.07 13.98
C ALA A 172 -9.14 7.26 13.35
N LEU A 173 -10.15 7.70 14.12
CA LEU A 173 -11.50 7.94 13.61
C LEU A 173 -11.53 9.03 12.53
N ALA A 174 -10.70 10.07 12.66
CA ALA A 174 -10.55 11.10 11.63
C ALA A 174 -9.99 10.49 10.33
N ASP A 175 -9.00 9.61 10.43
CA ASP A 175 -8.45 8.87 9.29
C ASP A 175 -9.45 7.93 8.63
N VAL A 176 -10.20 7.19 9.44
CA VAL A 176 -11.22 6.27 8.94
C VAL A 176 -12.34 7.03 8.22
N THR A 177 -12.71 8.21 8.71
CA THR A 177 -13.72 9.06 8.06
C THR A 177 -13.24 9.54 6.70
N GLU A 178 -11.96 9.88 6.57
CA GLU A 178 -11.38 10.24 5.29
C GLU A 178 -11.25 9.02 4.36
N ALA A 179 -10.86 7.85 4.89
CA ALA A 179 -10.85 6.61 4.13
C ALA A 179 -12.23 6.21 3.60
N GLU A 180 -13.29 6.42 4.39
CA GLU A 180 -14.68 6.18 3.99
C GLU A 180 -15.08 7.10 2.83
N ARG A 181 -14.81 8.41 2.97
CA ARG A 181 -15.09 9.42 1.95
C ARG A 181 -14.37 9.14 0.64
N MET A 182 -13.09 8.77 0.73
CA MET A 182 -12.25 8.47 -0.42
C MET A 182 -12.53 7.11 -1.03
N GLY A 183 -12.96 6.13 -0.23
CA GLY A 183 -13.18 4.74 -0.65
C GLY A 183 -14.49 4.51 -1.42
N ALA A 184 -15.52 5.33 -1.17
CA ALA A 184 -16.81 5.22 -1.85
C ALA A 184 -16.72 5.51 -3.36
N GLY A 185 -17.37 4.67 -4.17
CA GLY A 185 -17.46 4.81 -5.63
C GLY A 185 -16.22 4.34 -6.40
N ASN A 186 -15.24 3.71 -5.74
CA ASN A 186 -14.08 3.13 -6.43
C ASN A 186 -14.34 1.69 -6.89
N GLU A 187 -13.54 1.21 -7.85
CA GLU A 187 -13.56 -0.19 -8.30
C GLU A 187 -13.33 -1.17 -7.14
N HIS A 188 -12.43 -0.81 -6.22
CA HIS A 188 -12.07 -1.62 -5.06
C HIS A 188 -12.85 -1.24 -3.79
N GLU A 189 -14.02 -0.57 -3.94
CA GLU A 189 -14.81 -0.04 -2.82
C GLU A 189 -15.04 -1.08 -1.73
N ALA A 190 -15.54 -2.27 -2.06
CA ALA A 190 -15.89 -3.27 -1.05
C ALA A 190 -14.67 -3.75 -0.24
N ALA A 191 -13.53 -3.97 -0.90
CA ALA A 191 -12.30 -4.36 -0.23
C ALA A 191 -11.81 -3.25 0.72
N ILE A 192 -11.81 -1.99 0.26
CA ILE A 192 -11.39 -0.84 1.07
C ILE A 192 -12.35 -0.65 2.26
N LEU A 193 -13.65 -0.56 1.99
CA LEU A 193 -14.65 -0.19 2.99
C LEU A 193 -14.90 -1.28 4.02
N SER A 194 -14.67 -2.57 3.70
CA SER A 194 -14.74 -3.65 4.69
C SER A 194 -13.85 -3.37 5.91
N SER A 195 -12.58 -3.02 5.66
CA SER A 195 -11.62 -2.71 6.72
C SER A 195 -11.85 -1.31 7.31
N THR A 196 -12.26 -0.34 6.49
CA THR A 196 -12.59 1.02 6.95
C THR A 196 -13.65 0.96 8.05
N PHE A 197 -14.76 0.25 7.81
CA PHE A 197 -15.85 0.17 8.77
C PHE A 197 -15.51 -0.66 10.00
N LEU A 198 -14.69 -1.71 9.87
CA LEU A 198 -14.13 -2.41 11.03
C LEU A 198 -13.34 -1.46 11.93
N PHE A 199 -12.41 -0.68 11.37
CA PHE A 199 -11.62 0.28 12.14
C PHE A 199 -12.48 1.40 12.73
N LYS A 200 -13.55 1.82 12.03
CA LYS A 200 -14.54 2.76 12.54
C LYS A 200 -15.22 2.21 13.79
N ALA A 201 -15.69 0.96 13.73
CA ALA A 201 -16.35 0.30 14.84
C ALA A 201 -15.43 0.22 16.07
N GLN A 202 -14.18 -0.20 15.88
CA GLN A 202 -13.17 -0.25 16.95
C GLN A 202 -12.93 1.12 17.60
N CYS A 203 -12.87 2.19 16.79
CA CYS A 203 -12.68 3.54 17.33
C CYS A 203 -13.90 4.04 18.11
N LEU A 204 -15.12 3.74 17.63
CA LEU A 204 -16.37 4.13 18.28
C LEU A 204 -16.57 3.37 19.59
N GLU A 205 -16.33 2.06 19.59
CA GLU A 205 -16.38 1.23 20.78
C GLU A 205 -15.41 1.70 21.86
N ALA A 206 -14.16 2.01 21.49
CA ALA A 206 -13.17 2.56 22.41
C ALA A 206 -13.59 3.94 22.98
N GLY A 207 -14.44 4.68 22.27
CA GLY A 207 -15.07 5.91 22.73
C GLY A 207 -16.34 5.71 23.57
N GLY A 208 -16.77 4.46 23.79
CA GLY A 208 -18.01 4.12 24.51
C GLY A 208 -19.28 4.17 23.65
N ASP A 209 -19.17 4.41 22.35
CA ASP A 209 -20.31 4.43 21.42
C ASP A 209 -20.56 3.05 20.82
N THR A 210 -21.09 2.14 21.64
CA THR A 210 -21.44 0.77 21.21
C THR A 210 -22.51 0.76 20.12
N ALA A 211 -23.46 1.70 20.16
CA ALA A 211 -24.53 1.77 19.15
C ALA A 211 -23.96 2.15 17.78
N GLY A 212 -23.11 3.19 17.73
CA GLY A 212 -22.39 3.58 16.52
C GLY A 212 -21.44 2.48 16.03
N ALA A 213 -20.76 1.79 16.96
CA ALA A 213 -19.89 0.66 16.62
C ALA A 213 -20.67 -0.49 15.96
N ARG A 214 -21.88 -0.81 16.43
CA ARG A 214 -22.75 -1.83 15.80
C ARG A 214 -23.16 -1.44 14.38
N VAL A 215 -23.52 -0.17 14.16
CA VAL A 215 -23.85 0.33 12.81
C VAL A 215 -22.65 0.16 11.88
N ALA A 216 -21.47 0.62 12.31
CA ALA A 216 -20.25 0.46 11.54
C ALA A 216 -19.91 -1.02 11.29
N MET A 217 -20.07 -1.89 12.29
CA MET A 217 -19.78 -3.32 12.14
C MET A 217 -20.76 -4.03 11.18
N THR A 218 -22.01 -3.57 11.11
CA THR A 218 -22.99 -4.05 10.14
C THR A 218 -22.57 -3.69 8.71
N GLN A 219 -22.07 -2.46 8.51
CA GLN A 219 -21.52 -2.04 7.22
C GLN A 219 -20.24 -2.81 6.88
N ALA A 220 -19.36 -3.04 7.86
CA ALA A 220 -18.14 -3.84 7.69
C ALA A 220 -18.48 -5.25 7.21
N LEU A 221 -19.45 -5.91 7.84
CA LEU A 221 -19.93 -7.24 7.45
C LEU A 221 -20.46 -7.27 6.01
N GLN A 222 -21.30 -6.30 5.64
CA GLN A 222 -21.87 -6.23 4.29
C GLN A 222 -20.77 -6.13 3.23
N TYR A 223 -19.81 -5.22 3.41
CA TYR A 223 -18.70 -5.06 2.46
C TYR A 223 -17.74 -6.26 2.48
N ALA A 224 -17.49 -6.85 3.66
CA ALA A 224 -16.64 -8.02 3.82
C ALA A 224 -17.20 -9.24 3.07
N MET A 225 -18.52 -9.50 3.20
CA MET A 225 -19.19 -10.55 2.44
C MET A 225 -19.12 -10.29 0.92
N ALA A 226 -19.25 -9.03 0.49
CA ALA A 226 -19.19 -8.67 -0.93
C ALA A 226 -17.80 -8.86 -1.55
N CYS A 227 -16.73 -8.69 -0.78
CA CYS A 227 -15.34 -8.87 -1.25
C CYS A 227 -14.67 -10.18 -0.80
N GLY A 228 -15.36 -11.04 -0.05
CA GLY A 228 -14.81 -12.30 0.47
C GLY A 228 -13.77 -12.12 1.58
N ASN A 229 -13.85 -11.04 2.36
CA ASN A 229 -12.93 -10.79 3.48
C ASN A 229 -13.38 -11.54 4.74
N GLU A 230 -13.10 -12.85 4.78
CA GLU A 230 -13.54 -13.77 5.85
C GLU A 230 -13.08 -13.35 7.26
N GLY A 231 -11.92 -12.70 7.39
CA GLY A 231 -11.46 -12.20 8.69
C GLY A 231 -12.37 -11.12 9.24
N VAL A 232 -12.76 -10.15 8.41
CA VAL A 232 -13.69 -9.09 8.81
C VAL A 232 -15.10 -9.64 9.01
N VAL A 233 -15.53 -10.65 8.25
CA VAL A 233 -16.81 -11.35 8.49
C VAL A 233 -16.84 -11.92 9.91
N GLN A 234 -15.81 -12.68 10.30
CA GLN A 234 -15.73 -13.30 11.63
C GLN A 234 -15.71 -12.26 12.75
N ASP A 235 -14.87 -11.22 12.61
CA ASP A 235 -14.79 -10.13 13.59
C ASP A 235 -16.14 -9.41 13.76
N ALA A 236 -16.83 -9.17 12.63
CA ALA A 236 -18.10 -8.48 12.63
C ALA A 236 -19.24 -9.31 13.24
N GLU A 237 -19.35 -10.59 12.88
CA GLU A 237 -20.34 -11.50 13.43
C GLU A 237 -20.15 -11.68 14.94
N ALA A 238 -18.90 -11.86 15.40
CA ALA A 238 -18.58 -11.98 16.82
C ALA A 238 -19.01 -10.72 17.59
N PHE A 239 -18.59 -9.55 17.12
CA PHE A 239 -18.95 -8.28 17.77
C PHE A 239 -20.46 -8.05 17.82
N LEU A 240 -21.16 -8.31 16.70
CA LEU A 240 -22.62 -8.12 16.62
C LEU A 240 -23.36 -9.12 17.52
N GLY A 241 -22.88 -10.35 17.65
CA GLY A 241 -23.42 -11.34 18.60
C GLY A 241 -23.25 -10.90 20.06
N ASP A 242 -22.03 -10.49 20.42
CA ASP A 242 -21.69 -10.09 21.80
C ASP A 242 -22.43 -8.82 22.25
N THR A 243 -22.76 -7.94 21.31
CA THR A 243 -23.44 -6.66 21.58
C THR A 243 -24.94 -6.68 21.28
N GLN A 244 -25.55 -7.86 21.11
CA GLN A 244 -26.96 -7.99 20.72
C GLN A 244 -27.93 -7.28 21.69
N GLY A 245 -27.62 -7.25 22.98
CA GLY A 245 -28.42 -6.53 23.99
C GLY A 245 -28.42 -5.00 23.83
N ALA A 246 -27.47 -4.44 23.06
CA ALA A 246 -27.41 -3.03 22.71
C ALA A 246 -27.99 -2.76 21.30
N SER A 247 -28.65 -3.74 20.68
CA SER A 247 -29.33 -3.56 19.39
C SER A 247 -30.48 -2.58 19.53
N THR A 248 -30.54 -1.60 18.63
CA THR A 248 -31.68 -0.70 18.45
C THR A 248 -32.67 -1.19 17.40
N VAL A 249 -32.36 -2.32 16.73
CA VAL A 249 -33.27 -2.98 15.80
C VAL A 249 -34.31 -3.73 16.63
N ASP A 250 -35.57 -3.38 16.44
CA ASP A 250 -36.70 -3.93 17.16
C ASP A 250 -36.78 -5.45 16.95
N ALA A 251 -36.75 -6.22 18.03
CA ALA A 251 -36.82 -7.68 17.98
C ALA A 251 -38.16 -8.17 17.38
N ASP A 252 -39.18 -7.31 17.44
CA ASP A 252 -40.52 -7.55 16.93
C ASP A 252 -40.68 -7.24 15.42
N ALA A 253 -39.64 -6.73 14.75
CA ALA A 253 -39.68 -6.48 13.30
C ALA A 253 -39.60 -7.77 12.45
N PHE A 254 -39.41 -8.93 13.09
CA PHE A 254 -39.26 -10.24 12.45
C PHE A 254 -40.23 -11.33 12.98
N LEU A 255 -41.22 -10.97 13.81
CA LEU A 255 -42.33 -11.84 14.20
C LEU A 255 -43.62 -11.45 13.46
#